data_AF-A0A117MFY5-F1
#
_entry.id   AF-A0A117MFY5-F1
#
_cell.length_a   1.000
_cell.length_b   1.000
_cell.length_c   1.000
_cell.angle_alpha   90.00
_cell.angle_beta   90.00
_cell.angle_gamma   90.00
#
_symmetry.space_group_name_H-M   'P 1'
#
loop_
_entity.id
_entity.type
_entity.pdbx_description
1 polymer ?
#
loop_
_entity_poly.entity_id
_entity_poly.type
_entity_poly.pdbx_seq_one_letter_code
_entity_poly.pdbx_strand_id
1 'polypeptide(L)'
;MAKVFIYPATSLMLSDLVARYGHKPLGSALSVREHIQAGGFDSPPLQITPEDPKKGLHWAAVEVPSGVRGRMSLYGPLVEEADAAIIIEESDFAFGCMGCARTNELLIFLLKQKGVPVLELSYPKTKEEGVTFVASIRTFLAELGGEKA
;
A
#
# COMPACT_ATOMS: atom_id res chain seq x y z
N MET A 1 -5.05 11.83 -13.50
CA MET A 1 -5.38 10.77 -12.51
C MET A 1 -4.09 10.05 -12.13
N ALA A 2 -3.51 10.36 -10.97
CA ALA A 2 -2.34 9.66 -10.43
C ALA A 2 -2.71 8.32 -9.77
N LYS A 3 -1.79 7.36 -9.79
CA LYS A 3 -1.85 6.12 -9.00
C LYS A 3 -1.12 6.33 -7.67
N VAL A 4 -1.85 6.34 -6.56
CA VAL A 4 -1.30 6.69 -5.24
C VAL A 4 -1.17 5.44 -4.40
N PHE A 5 0.05 5.06 -4.03
CA PHE A 5 0.29 4.00 -3.07
C PHE A 5 -0.12 4.43 -1.67
N ILE A 6 -0.85 3.57 -0.95
CA ILE A 6 -1.25 3.84 0.44
C ILE A 6 -0.53 2.89 1.39
N TYR A 7 0.04 3.43 2.46
CA TYR A 7 0.57 2.64 3.57
C TYR A 7 -0.05 3.12 4.89
N PRO A 8 -0.63 2.23 5.72
CA PRO A 8 -0.77 0.78 5.54
C PRO A 8 -1.57 0.36 4.30
N ALA A 9 -1.10 -0.65 3.58
CA ALA A 9 -1.66 -1.04 2.27
C ALA A 9 -3.08 -1.64 2.32
N THR A 10 -3.58 -1.91 3.51
CA THR A 10 -4.92 -2.41 3.81
C THR A 10 -5.87 -1.30 4.27
N SER A 11 -5.42 -0.04 4.36
CA SER A 11 -6.22 1.06 4.88
C SER A 11 -7.38 1.42 3.95
N LEU A 12 -8.61 1.08 4.36
CA LEU A 12 -9.81 1.40 3.61
C LEU A 12 -10.10 2.91 3.59
N MET A 13 -9.77 3.62 4.67
CA MET A 13 -9.97 5.07 4.76
C MET A 13 -9.07 5.81 3.77
N LEU A 14 -7.78 5.45 3.68
CA LEU A 14 -6.88 6.06 2.70
C LEU A 14 -7.29 5.71 1.27
N SER A 15 -7.70 4.46 1.03
CA SER A 15 -8.20 4.03 -0.29
C SER A 15 -9.42 4.86 -0.72
N ASP A 16 -10.36 5.10 0.20
CA ASP A 16 -11.56 5.91 -0.05
C ASP A 16 -11.20 7.38 -0.30
N LEU A 17 -10.32 7.99 0.50
CA LEU A 17 -9.87 9.37 0.29
C LEU A 17 -9.23 9.54 -1.09
N VAL A 18 -8.24 8.70 -1.43
CA VAL A 18 -7.58 8.77 -2.74
C VAL A 18 -8.58 8.66 -3.89
N ALA A 19 -9.53 7.72 -3.80
CA ALA A 19 -10.57 7.53 -4.82
C ALA A 19 -11.49 8.76 -4.94
N ARG A 20 -11.93 9.34 -3.82
CA ARG A 20 -12.82 10.52 -3.82
C ARG A 20 -12.19 11.76 -4.44
N TYR A 21 -10.87 11.91 -4.37
CA TYR A 21 -10.14 13.02 -5.00
C TYR A 21 -9.74 12.73 -6.47
N GLY A 22 -10.32 11.70 -7.09
CA GLY A 22 -10.12 11.42 -8.52
C GLY A 22 -8.81 10.72 -8.85
N HIS A 23 -8.21 10.02 -7.88
CA HIS A 23 -6.98 9.25 -8.04
C HIS A 23 -7.23 7.74 -7.88
N LYS A 24 -6.29 6.91 -8.36
CA LYS A 24 -6.38 5.46 -8.22
C LYS A 24 -5.59 5.02 -6.98
N PRO A 25 -6.22 4.48 -5.92
CA PRO A 25 -5.49 3.91 -4.79
C PRO A 25 -4.79 2.61 -5.18
N LEU A 26 -3.53 2.46 -4.78
CA LEU A 26 -2.78 1.21 -4.86
C LEU A 26 -2.58 0.67 -3.43
N GLY A 27 -3.22 -0.46 -3.14
CA GLY A 27 -3.15 -1.13 -1.85
C GLY A 27 -3.48 -2.63 -1.99
N SER A 28 -3.14 -3.42 -0.98
CA SER A 28 -3.32 -4.88 -1.03
C SER A 28 -4.77 -5.32 -1.00
N ALA A 29 -5.69 -4.52 -0.44
CA ALA A 29 -7.10 -4.91 -0.38
C ALA A 29 -7.69 -5.13 -1.80
N LEU A 30 -7.27 -4.30 -2.77
CA LEU A 30 -7.73 -4.40 -4.16
C LEU A 30 -7.06 -5.58 -4.88
N SER A 31 -5.74 -5.72 -4.76
CA SER A 31 -5.02 -6.82 -5.40
C SER A 31 -5.45 -8.18 -4.85
N VAL A 32 -5.67 -8.31 -3.53
CA VAL A 32 -6.17 -9.54 -2.89
C VAL A 32 -7.59 -9.84 -3.35
N ARG A 33 -8.46 -8.83 -3.46
CA ARG A 33 -9.81 -9.00 -3.97
C ARG A 33 -9.81 -9.54 -5.41
N GLU A 34 -8.99 -9.00 -6.29
CA GLU A 34 -8.88 -9.48 -7.68
C GLU A 34 -8.48 -10.96 -7.73
N HIS A 35 -7.52 -11.38 -6.90
CA HIS A 35 -7.12 -12.78 -6.82
C HIS A 35 -8.27 -13.66 -6.30
N ILE A 36 -8.98 -13.24 -5.26
CA ILE A 36 -10.13 -14.00 -4.72
C ILE A 36 -11.26 -14.12 -5.74
N GLN A 37 -11.54 -13.05 -6.50
CA GLN A 37 -12.64 -13.01 -7.47
C GLN A 37 -12.30 -13.67 -8.82
N ALA A 38 -11.02 -13.93 -9.11
CA ALA A 38 -10.59 -14.59 -10.34
C ALA A 38 -11.07 -16.05 -10.41
N GLY A 39 -11.24 -16.71 -9.26
CA GLY A 39 -11.86 -18.02 -9.16
C GLY A 39 -13.39 -17.94 -9.10
N GLY A 40 -14.08 -18.91 -9.72
CA GLY A 40 -15.50 -19.16 -9.42
C GLY A 40 -15.69 -19.66 -7.98
N PHE A 41 -16.92 -19.66 -7.48
CA PHE A 41 -17.25 -20.08 -6.10
C PHE A 41 -16.69 -21.45 -5.72
N ASP A 42 -16.61 -22.38 -6.68
CA ASP A 42 -16.10 -23.74 -6.48
C ASP A 42 -14.57 -23.86 -6.61
N SER A 43 -13.87 -22.75 -6.81
CA SER A 43 -12.41 -22.77 -6.91
C SER A 43 -11.80 -23.06 -5.53
N PRO A 44 -10.71 -23.85 -5.46
CA PRO A 44 -10.01 -24.04 -4.21
C PRO A 44 -9.52 -22.69 -3.66
N PRO A 45 -9.37 -22.54 -2.33
CA PRO A 45 -8.81 -21.34 -1.73
C PRO A 45 -7.50 -20.95 -2.41
N LEU A 46 -7.39 -19.70 -2.83
CA LEU A 46 -6.21 -19.25 -3.54
C LEU A 46 -5.00 -19.29 -2.61
N GLN A 47 -4.02 -20.09 -2.96
CA GLN A 47 -2.85 -20.36 -2.14
C GLN A 47 -1.61 -19.80 -2.81
N ILE A 48 -0.73 -19.19 -2.02
CA ILE A 48 0.58 -18.76 -2.49
C ILE A 48 1.34 -20.00 -2.95
N THR A 49 1.85 -19.96 -4.17
CA THR A 49 2.57 -21.04 -4.84
C THR A 49 4.08 -20.85 -4.69
N PRO A 50 4.89 -21.90 -4.97
CA PRO A 50 6.35 -21.74 -5.05
C PRO A 50 6.83 -20.73 -6.10
N GLU A 51 5.99 -20.34 -7.07
CA GLU A 51 6.33 -19.33 -8.07
C GLU A 51 6.27 -17.89 -7.53
N ASP A 52 5.45 -17.63 -6.51
CA ASP A 52 5.27 -16.28 -5.98
C ASP A 52 6.55 -15.74 -5.30
N PRO A 53 7.26 -16.51 -4.44
CA PRO A 53 8.55 -16.08 -3.94
C PRO A 53 9.61 -15.89 -5.03
N LYS A 54 9.51 -16.59 -6.18
CA LYS A 54 10.44 -16.40 -7.31
C LYS A 54 10.19 -15.06 -7.99
N LYS A 55 8.93 -14.68 -8.23
CA LYS A 55 8.57 -13.33 -8.70
C LYS A 55 9.05 -12.26 -7.73
N GLY A 56 8.89 -12.51 -6.44
CA GLY A 56 9.36 -11.62 -5.37
C GLY A 56 10.86 -11.29 -5.40
N LEU A 57 11.69 -12.13 -6.03
CA LEU A 57 13.12 -11.86 -6.20
C LEU A 57 13.43 -10.63 -7.03
N HIS A 58 12.46 -10.10 -7.79
CA HIS A 58 12.63 -8.85 -8.52
C HIS A 58 12.83 -7.64 -7.58
N TRP A 59 12.19 -7.67 -6.40
CA TRP A 59 12.21 -6.55 -5.45
C TRP A 59 12.91 -6.87 -4.13
N ALA A 60 13.14 -8.14 -3.83
CA ALA A 60 13.70 -8.58 -2.56
C ALA A 60 14.83 -9.58 -2.79
N ALA A 61 15.93 -9.42 -2.05
CA ALA A 61 17.10 -10.25 -2.20
C ALA A 61 16.86 -11.73 -1.85
N VAL A 62 17.73 -12.61 -2.33
CA VAL A 62 17.57 -14.06 -2.13
C VAL A 62 17.73 -14.47 -0.65
N GLU A 63 18.45 -13.69 0.16
CA GLU A 63 18.63 -13.95 1.59
C GLU A 63 17.41 -13.60 2.46
N VAL A 64 16.44 -12.81 1.97
CA VAL A 64 15.27 -12.45 2.79
C VAL A 64 14.32 -13.65 2.97
N PRO A 65 13.52 -13.73 4.06
CA PRO A 65 12.60 -14.85 4.24
C PRO A 65 11.61 -15.01 3.07
N SER A 66 11.25 -16.26 2.75
CA SER A 66 10.30 -16.57 1.66
C SER A 66 8.95 -15.86 1.81
N GLY A 67 8.51 -15.63 3.05
CA GLY A 67 7.29 -14.86 3.33
C GLY A 67 7.38 -13.37 2.97
N VAL A 68 8.57 -12.78 3.00
CA VAL A 68 8.79 -11.40 2.49
C VAL A 68 8.71 -11.41 0.97
N ARG A 69 9.43 -12.33 0.32
CA ARG A 69 9.39 -12.46 -1.15
C ARG A 69 7.98 -12.74 -1.68
N GLY A 70 7.24 -13.64 -1.04
CA GLY A 70 5.85 -13.95 -1.42
C GLY A 70 4.88 -12.78 -1.21
N ARG A 71 5.20 -11.82 -0.34
CA ARG A 71 4.43 -10.56 -0.26
C ARG A 71 4.89 -9.55 -1.29
N MET A 72 6.18 -9.52 -1.61
CA MET A 72 6.72 -8.65 -2.64
C MET A 72 6.22 -9.02 -4.04
N SER A 73 5.82 -10.28 -4.30
CA SER A 73 5.13 -10.60 -5.55
C SER A 73 3.75 -9.93 -5.68
N LEU A 74 3.13 -9.52 -4.56
CA LEU A 74 1.88 -8.76 -4.56
C LEU A 74 2.13 -7.24 -4.53
N TYR A 75 3.05 -6.79 -3.68
CA TYR A 75 3.31 -5.36 -3.48
C TYR A 75 4.25 -4.74 -4.50
N GLY A 76 5.22 -5.50 -4.99
CA GLY A 76 6.24 -5.05 -5.94
C GLY A 76 5.64 -4.38 -7.19
N PRO A 77 4.68 -5.03 -7.88
CA PRO A 77 4.00 -4.41 -9.02
C PRO A 77 3.31 -3.09 -8.66
N LEU A 78 2.68 -3.02 -7.48
CA LEU A 78 2.02 -1.80 -7.00
C LEU A 78 3.03 -0.67 -6.73
N VAL A 79 4.21 -1.00 -6.21
CA VAL A 79 5.31 -0.02 -6.03
C VAL A 79 5.85 0.47 -7.38
N GLU A 80 5.94 -0.40 -8.38
CA GLU A 80 6.35 -0.03 -9.74
C GLU A 80 5.34 0.91 -10.42
N GLU A 81 4.05 0.67 -10.21
CA GLU A 81 2.98 1.47 -10.80
C GLU A 81 2.70 2.79 -10.07
N ALA A 82 3.23 3.00 -8.86
CA ALA A 82 2.91 4.18 -8.05
C ALA A 82 3.46 5.48 -8.68
N ASP A 83 2.60 6.49 -8.83
CA ASP A 83 2.98 7.85 -9.24
C ASP A 83 3.21 8.77 -8.02
N ALA A 84 2.69 8.38 -6.86
CA ALA A 84 2.85 9.05 -5.56
C ALA A 84 2.59 8.06 -4.42
N ALA A 85 2.92 8.43 -3.18
CA ALA A 85 2.66 7.61 -1.99
C ALA A 85 2.16 8.42 -0.78
N ILE A 86 1.29 7.82 0.02
CA ILE A 86 0.90 8.31 1.35
C ILE A 86 1.33 7.26 2.37
N ILE A 87 2.17 7.64 3.32
CA ILE A 87 2.75 6.76 4.33
C ILE A 87 2.33 7.25 5.71
N ILE A 88 1.57 6.42 6.42
CA ILE A 88 1.18 6.70 7.80
C ILE A 88 2.08 5.92 8.76
N GLU A 89 2.85 6.64 9.56
CA GLU A 89 3.71 6.12 10.61
C GLU A 89 2.95 5.93 11.92
N GLU A 90 3.48 5.09 12.81
CA GLU A 90 2.89 4.76 14.13
C GLU A 90 1.42 4.34 14.09
N SER A 91 0.96 3.72 12.98
CA SER A 91 -0.36 3.12 12.94
C SER A 91 -0.50 2.06 14.04
N ASP A 92 -1.56 2.12 14.83
CA ASP A 92 -1.77 1.27 16.01
C ASP A 92 -1.53 -0.23 15.70
N PHE A 93 -0.87 -0.92 16.64
CA PHE A 93 -0.25 -2.25 16.48
C PHE A 93 -1.22 -3.41 16.19
N ALA A 94 -2.51 -3.14 16.01
CA ALA A 94 -3.55 -4.13 15.71
C ALA A 94 -3.48 -4.72 14.28
N PHE A 95 -2.35 -4.59 13.55
CA PHE A 95 -2.25 -4.88 12.11
C PHE A 95 -1.08 -5.82 11.67
N GLY A 96 -0.76 -6.89 12.42
CA GLY A 96 -0.16 -8.13 11.86
C GLY A 96 1.34 -8.46 12.13
N CYS A 97 1.70 -9.74 11.86
CA CYS A 97 2.92 -10.51 12.20
C CYS A 97 4.32 -9.90 11.87
N MET A 98 5.38 -10.30 12.59
CA MET A 98 6.80 -9.88 12.44
C MET A 98 7.41 -10.00 11.02
N GLY A 99 7.00 -11.00 10.23
CA GLY A 99 7.40 -11.08 8.81
C GLY A 99 6.79 -9.96 7.94
N CYS A 100 5.70 -9.34 8.40
CA CYS A 100 5.10 -8.16 7.79
C CYS A 100 5.98 -6.94 8.01
N ALA A 101 6.57 -6.78 9.21
CA ALA A 101 7.38 -5.60 9.52
C ALA A 101 8.56 -5.41 8.56
N ARG A 102 9.29 -6.50 8.21
CA ARG A 102 10.38 -6.44 7.21
C ARG A 102 9.88 -6.11 5.81
N THR A 103 8.70 -6.62 5.45
CA THR A 103 8.06 -6.29 4.17
C THR A 103 7.67 -4.81 4.14
N ASN A 104 7.12 -4.29 5.24
CA ASN A 104 6.71 -2.91 5.39
C ASN A 104 7.90 -1.95 5.28
N GLU A 105 9.00 -2.25 5.98
CA GLU A 105 10.24 -1.48 5.89
C GLU A 105 10.79 -1.46 4.46
N LEU A 106 10.86 -2.62 3.81
CA LEU A 106 11.31 -2.72 2.41
C LEU A 106 10.39 -1.93 1.48
N LEU A 107 9.08 -2.00 1.69
CA LEU A 107 8.11 -1.30 0.87
C LEU A 107 8.20 0.22 1.00
N ILE A 108 8.30 0.72 2.23
CA ILE A 108 8.51 2.15 2.51
C ILE A 108 9.83 2.60 1.88
N PHE A 109 10.90 1.81 2.03
CA PHE A 109 12.19 2.11 1.42
C PHE A 109 12.10 2.22 -0.10
N LEU A 110 11.48 1.25 -0.78
CA LEU A 110 11.34 1.25 -2.24
C LEU A 110 10.50 2.44 -2.74
N LEU A 111 9.41 2.81 -2.03
CA LEU A 111 8.60 3.98 -2.38
C LEU A 111 9.40 5.29 -2.25
N LYS A 112 10.17 5.45 -1.17
CA LYS A 112 11.04 6.61 -0.97
C LYS A 112 12.17 6.67 -2.01
N GLN A 113 12.75 5.53 -2.37
CA GLN A 113 13.82 5.43 -3.36
C GLN A 113 13.33 5.74 -4.79
N LYS A 114 12.04 5.50 -5.08
CA LYS A 114 11.45 5.67 -6.41
C LYS A 114 11.50 7.11 -6.94
N GLY A 115 11.61 8.10 -6.05
CA GLY A 115 11.63 9.53 -6.43
C GLY A 115 10.26 10.10 -6.81
N VAL A 116 9.18 9.43 -6.41
CA VAL A 116 7.81 9.96 -6.55
C VAL A 116 7.45 10.84 -5.34
N PRO A 117 6.47 11.76 -5.46
CA PRO A 117 5.97 12.53 -4.32
C PRO A 117 5.47 11.60 -3.20
N VAL A 118 5.94 11.83 -1.98
CA VAL A 118 5.58 11.03 -0.80
C VAL A 118 5.08 11.98 0.29
N LEU A 119 3.88 11.72 0.81
CA LEU A 119 3.35 12.35 2.01
C LEU A 119 3.55 11.42 3.20
N GLU A 120 4.31 11.84 4.20
CA GLU A 120 4.52 11.10 5.44
C GLU A 120 3.80 11.80 6.60
N LEU A 121 2.99 11.04 7.35
CA LEU A 121 2.21 11.57 8.48
C LEU A 121 2.23 10.57 9.64
N SER A 122 2.22 11.06 10.87
CA SER A 122 1.97 10.20 12.03
C SER A 122 0.46 9.97 12.22
N TYR A 123 0.08 8.79 12.72
CA TYR A 123 -1.32 8.50 13.04
C TYR A 123 -1.85 9.45 14.14
N PRO A 124 -3.00 10.11 13.95
CA PRO A 124 -3.50 11.12 14.88
C PRO A 124 -4.02 10.47 16.17
N LYS A 125 -3.68 11.06 17.32
CA LYS A 125 -4.07 10.60 18.67
C LYS A 125 -5.11 11.53 19.31
N THR A 126 -5.32 12.71 18.74
CA THR A 126 -6.34 13.68 19.17
C THR A 126 -7.27 14.07 18.03
N LYS A 127 -8.40 14.70 18.35
CA LYS A 127 -9.38 15.15 17.35
C LYS A 127 -8.80 16.25 16.47
N GLU A 128 -8.05 17.17 17.08
CA GLU A 128 -7.40 18.30 16.42
C GLU A 128 -6.32 17.81 15.44
N GLU A 129 -5.54 16.81 15.85
CA GLU A 129 -4.60 16.11 14.96
C GLU A 129 -5.34 15.41 13.81
N GLY A 130 -6.49 14.79 14.08
CA GLY A 130 -7.31 14.14 13.05
C GLY A 130 -7.78 15.10 11.95
N VAL A 131 -8.19 16.32 12.32
CA VAL A 131 -8.57 17.35 11.34
C VAL A 131 -7.37 17.74 10.48
N THR A 132 -6.22 17.98 11.13
CA THR A 132 -4.97 18.35 10.45
C THR A 132 -4.49 17.23 9.52
N PHE A 133 -4.57 15.98 9.98
CA PHE A 133 -4.20 14.78 9.24
C PHE A 133 -4.97 14.65 7.93
N VAL A 134 -6.30 14.76 7.97
CA VAL A 134 -7.14 14.69 6.76
C VAL A 134 -6.90 15.89 5.85
N ALA A 135 -6.70 17.10 6.42
CA ALA A 135 -6.41 18.30 5.65
C ALA A 135 -5.08 18.20 4.87
N SER A 136 -4.04 17.62 5.48
CA SER A 136 -2.75 17.36 4.83
C SER A 136 -2.90 16.39 3.66
N ILE A 137 -3.63 15.28 3.86
CA ILE A 137 -3.90 14.31 2.78
C ILE A 137 -4.66 14.98 1.63
N ARG A 138 -5.70 15.76 1.94
CA ARG A 138 -6.45 16.50 0.91
C ARG A 138 -5.55 17.43 0.11
N THR A 139 -4.70 18.20 0.79
CA THR A 139 -3.83 19.19 0.15
C THR A 139 -2.86 18.50 -0.81
N PHE A 140 -2.23 17.42 -0.35
CA PHE A 140 -1.35 16.60 -1.18
C PHE A 140 -2.06 16.02 -2.41
N LEU A 141 -3.27 15.46 -2.27
CA LEU A 141 -4.03 14.95 -3.40
C LEU A 141 -4.43 16.05 -4.38
N ALA A 142 -4.78 17.24 -3.89
CA ALA A 142 -5.08 18.39 -4.76
C ALA A 142 -3.85 18.84 -5.56
N GLU A 143 -2.66 18.84 -4.95
CA GLU A 143 -1.39 19.16 -5.63
C GLU A 143 -1.01 18.15 -6.71
N LEU A 144 -1.44 16.88 -6.57
CA LEU A 144 -1.32 15.84 -7.60
C LEU A 144 -2.34 16.00 -8.75
N GLY A 145 -3.12 17.08 -8.76
CA GLY A 145 -4.13 17.35 -9.78
C GLY A 145 -5.49 16.71 -9.50
N GLY A 146 -5.80 16.41 -8.24
CA GLY A 146 -7.12 15.98 -7.80
C GLY A 146 -8.16 17.11 -7.87
N GLU A 147 -9.41 16.76 -8.17
CA GLU A 147 -10.52 17.73 -8.13
C GLU A 147 -10.81 18.13 -6.67
N LYS A 148 -11.17 19.41 -6.46
CA LYS A 148 -11.69 19.86 -5.15
C LYS A 148 -13.05 19.20 -4.92
N ALA A 149 -13.07 18.13 -4.13
CA ALA A 149 -14.31 17.54 -3.61
C ALA A 149 -15.10 18.54 -2.76
#